data_AF-A0A6F8YMX9-F1
#
_entry.id   AF-A0A6F8YMX9-F1
#
_cell.length_a   1.000
_cell.length_b   1.000
_cell.length_c   1.000
_cell.angle_alpha   90.00
_cell.angle_beta   90.00
_cell.angle_gamma   90.00
#
_symmetry.space_group_name_H-M   'P 1'
#
loop_
_entity.id
_entity.type
_entity.pdbx_description
1 polymer ?
#
loop_
_entity_poly.entity_id
_entity_poly.type
_entity_poly.pdbx_seq_one_letter_code
_entity_poly.pdbx_strand_id
1 'polypeptide(L)'
;MRLGNQDGRLVIVTGDEVVDVATASEGRFGPDPQSAYDDWDDFTAWAAQGPAPTGKLDEAALGPISPRPGRSSRSASTTPTTRPSPATRCPTTR
;
A
#
# COMPACT_ATOMS: atom_id res chain seq x y z
N MET A 1 0.37 1.03 -12.13
CA MET A 1 -0.80 0.28 -11.62
C MET A 1 -0.75 0.28 -10.11
N ARG A 2 -1.87 0.53 -9.43
CA ARG A 2 -1.98 0.43 -7.97
C ARG A 2 -3.00 -0.65 -7.65
N LEU A 3 -2.63 -1.60 -6.81
CA LEU A 3 -3.54 -2.61 -6.29
C LEU A 3 -4.04 -2.16 -4.93
N GLY A 4 -5.30 -2.42 -4.65
CA GLY A 4 -5.96 -2.13 -3.40
C GLY A 4 -6.75 -3.34 -2.91
N ASN A 5 -7.06 -3.33 -1.63
CA ASN A 5 -8.00 -4.26 -1.04
C ASN A 5 -9.21 -3.45 -0.56
N GLN A 6 -10.35 -3.61 -1.22
CA GLN A 6 -11.60 -2.97 -0.81
C GLN A 6 -12.55 -4.07 -0.33
N ASP A 7 -12.95 -4.02 0.94
CA ASP A 7 -13.85 -5.01 1.56
C ASP A 7 -13.35 -6.47 1.49
N GLY A 8 -12.03 -6.69 1.47
CA GLY A 8 -11.44 -8.03 1.34
C GLY A 8 -11.34 -8.53 -0.11
N ARG A 9 -11.64 -7.69 -1.10
CA ARG A 9 -11.57 -7.99 -2.53
C ARG A 9 -10.41 -7.28 -3.19
N LEU A 10 -9.75 -7.98 -4.10
CA LEU A 10 -8.71 -7.40 -4.94
C LEU A 10 -9.31 -6.40 -5.95
N VAL A 11 -8.88 -5.15 -5.85
CA VAL A 11 -9.27 -4.07 -6.77
C VAL A 11 -8.03 -3.40 -7.36
N ILE A 12 -8.12 -2.94 -8.61
CA ILE A 12 -7.11 -2.06 -9.24
C ILE A 12 -7.60 -0.63 -9.10
N VAL A 13 -6.77 0.22 -8.50
CA VAL A 13 -7.06 1.65 -8.32
C VAL A 13 -6.53 2.44 -9.52
N THR A 14 -7.42 3.16 -10.18
CA THR A 14 -7.13 4.00 -11.35
C THR A 14 -7.70 5.40 -11.10
N GLY A 15 -6.89 6.29 -10.53
CA GLY A 15 -7.35 7.63 -10.16
C GLY A 15 -8.41 7.57 -9.06
N ASP A 16 -9.62 8.05 -9.36
CA ASP A 16 -10.79 8.07 -8.48
C ASP A 16 -11.73 6.86 -8.68
N GLU A 17 -11.33 5.90 -9.51
CA GLU A 17 -12.11 4.72 -9.86
C GLU A 17 -11.40 3.42 -9.46
N VAL A 18 -12.20 2.36 -9.29
CA VAL A 18 -11.70 1.02 -9.01
C VAL A 18 -12.21 0.03 -10.04
N VAL A 19 -11.33 -0.89 -10.40
CA VAL A 19 -11.66 -2.08 -11.15
C VAL A 19 -11.67 -3.26 -10.18
N ASP A 20 -12.83 -3.83 -9.90
CA ASP A 20 -12.92 -5.10 -9.18
C ASP A 20 -12.40 -6.20 -10.10
N VAL A 21 -11.31 -6.84 -9.70
CA VAL A 21 -10.62 -7.84 -10.53
C VAL A 21 -11.51 -9.04 -10.79
N ALA A 22 -12.24 -9.52 -9.78
CA ALA A 22 -13.13 -10.66 -9.94
C ALA A 22 -14.28 -10.35 -10.90
N THR A 23 -14.81 -9.12 -10.84
CA THR A 23 -15.93 -8.70 -11.69
C THR A 23 -15.47 -8.40 -13.11
N ALA A 24 -14.37 -7.67 -13.28
CA ALA A 24 -13.83 -7.30 -14.58
C ALA A 24 -13.18 -8.47 -15.32
N SER A 25 -12.74 -9.51 -14.59
CA SER A 25 -12.22 -10.75 -15.17
C SER A 25 -13.25 -11.89 -15.20
N GLU A 26 -14.51 -11.61 -14.84
CA GLU A 26 -15.62 -12.58 -14.79
C GLU A 26 -15.28 -13.85 -13.98
N GLY A 27 -14.48 -13.70 -12.92
CA GLY A 27 -14.05 -14.78 -12.03
C GLY A 27 -12.74 -15.47 -12.46
N ARG A 28 -12.06 -15.01 -13.51
CA ARG A 28 -10.81 -15.62 -14.01
C ARG A 28 -9.67 -15.58 -12.98
N PHE A 29 -9.49 -14.45 -12.28
CA PHE A 29 -8.42 -14.29 -11.29
C PHE A 29 -8.91 -14.41 -9.83
N GLY A 30 -10.20 -14.70 -9.63
CA GLY A 30 -10.82 -14.81 -8.31
C GLY A 30 -10.88 -13.49 -7.53
N PRO A 31 -11.68 -13.40 -6.45
CA PRO A 31 -11.70 -12.25 -5.56
C PRO A 31 -10.52 -12.21 -4.57
N ASP A 32 -9.81 -13.35 -4.42
CA ASP A 32 -8.71 -13.51 -3.49
C ASP A 32 -7.41 -12.94 -4.07
N PRO A 33 -6.72 -12.02 -3.38
CA PRO A 33 -5.42 -11.50 -3.81
C PRO A 33 -4.39 -12.59 -4.08
N GLN A 34 -4.47 -13.72 -3.37
CA GLN A 34 -3.51 -14.82 -3.46
C GLN A 34 -3.56 -15.49 -4.84
N SER A 35 -4.75 -15.66 -5.44
CA SER A 35 -4.90 -16.18 -6.80
C SER A 35 -4.26 -15.30 -7.86
N ALA A 36 -4.32 -13.97 -7.68
CA ALA A 36 -3.67 -13.04 -8.60
C ALA A 36 -2.13 -13.07 -8.49
N TYR A 37 -1.59 -13.46 -7.34
CA TYR A 37 -0.14 -13.64 -7.17
C TYR A 37 0.37 -14.94 -7.79
N ASP A 38 -0.46 -15.99 -7.84
CA ASP A 38 -0.09 -17.26 -8.49
C ASP A 38 0.10 -17.06 -10.01
N ASP A 39 -0.74 -16.25 -10.66
CA ASP A 39 -0.71 -15.96 -12.11
C ASP A 39 -0.36 -14.49 -12.41
N TRP A 40 0.70 -13.98 -11.78
CA TRP A 40 1.05 -12.55 -11.84
C TRP A 40 1.35 -12.01 -13.26
N ASP A 41 2.00 -12.80 -14.12
CA ASP A 41 2.30 -12.40 -15.51
C ASP A 41 1.03 -12.22 -16.35
N ASP A 42 0.09 -13.17 -16.27
CA ASP A 42 -1.20 -13.11 -16.97
C ASP A 42 -2.07 -11.98 -16.41
N PHE A 43 -2.04 -11.81 -15.08
CA PHE A 43 -2.76 -10.73 -14.40
C PHE A 43 -2.26 -9.35 -14.83
N THR A 44 -0.94 -9.14 -14.86
CA THR A 44 -0.36 -7.84 -15.27
C THR A 44 -0.59 -7.55 -16.74
N ALA A 45 -0.54 -8.56 -17.62
CA ALA A 45 -0.89 -8.42 -19.03
C ALA A 45 -2.37 -8.06 -19.22
N TRP A 46 -3.28 -8.69 -18.46
CA TRP A 46 -4.70 -8.34 -18.47
C TRP A 46 -4.95 -6.93 -17.95
N ALA A 47 -4.38 -6.58 -16.81
CA ALA A 47 -4.58 -5.27 -16.21
C ALA A 47 -3.92 -4.14 -17.04
N ALA A 48 -2.90 -4.44 -17.86
CA ALA A 48 -2.34 -3.52 -18.84
C ALA A 48 -3.30 -3.21 -20.01
N GLN A 49 -4.31 -4.05 -20.27
CA GLN A 49 -5.34 -3.78 -21.29
C GLN A 49 -6.30 -2.66 -20.89
N GLY A 50 -6.25 -2.20 -19.64
CA GLY A 50 -7.12 -1.14 -19.14
C GLY A 50 -8.58 -1.59 -19.01
N PRO A 51 -8.87 -2.61 -18.18
CA PRO A 51 -10.23 -3.05 -17.94
C PRO A 51 -11.12 -1.91 -17.42
N ALA A 52 -12.40 -1.95 -17.76
CA ALA A 52 -13.35 -0.90 -17.42
C ALA A 52 -13.54 -0.79 -15.89
N PRO A 53 -13.57 0.44 -15.34
CA PRO A 53 -13.85 0.66 -13.93
C PRO A 53 -15.23 0.10 -13.59
N THR A 54 -15.27 -0.67 -12.52
CA THR A 54 -16.48 -1.37 -12.06
C THR A 54 -17.20 -0.59 -10.95
N GLY A 55 -16.50 0.37 -10.34
CA GLY A 55 -17.05 1.24 -9.33
C GLY A 55 -16.15 2.44 -9.05
N LYS A 56 -16.61 3.30 -8.14
CA LYS A 56 -15.81 4.41 -7.63
C LYS A 56 -14.88 3.94 -6.52
N LEU A 57 -13.70 4.54 -6.46
CA LEU A 57 -12.77 4.35 -5.36
C LEU A 57 -13.40 4.91 -4.10
N ASP A 58 -13.64 4.05 -3.12
CA ASP A 58 -14.08 4.47 -1.80
C ASP A 58 -12.86 4.43 -0.87
N GLU A 59 -12.13 5.54 -0.79
CA GLU A 59 -10.87 5.64 -0.04
C GLU A 59 -11.04 5.28 1.45
N ALA A 60 -12.24 5.51 2.00
CA ALA A 60 -12.60 5.13 3.37
C ALA A 60 -12.81 3.62 3.57
N ALA A 61 -13.12 2.89 2.49
CA ALA A 61 -13.29 1.44 2.49
C ALA A 61 -12.03 0.68 2.05
N LEU A 62 -10.97 1.39 1.63
CA LEU A 62 -9.66 0.81 1.37
C LEU A 62 -9.08 0.29 2.69
N GLY A 63 -9.18 -1.03 2.86
CA GLY A 63 -8.55 -1.73 3.96
C GLY A 63 -7.05 -1.90 3.74
N PRO A 64 -6.30 -2.30 4.78
CA PRO A 64 -4.93 -2.73 4.60
C PRO A 64 -4.87 -3.88 3.57
N ILE A 65 -4.00 -3.74 2.58
CA ILE A 65 -3.77 -4.78 1.55
C ILE A 65 -3.11 -6.06 2.14
N SER A 66 -2.77 -6.04 3.42
CA SER A 66 -2.25 -7.17 4.18
C SER A 66 -3.16 -7.46 5.38
N PRO A 67 -3.93 -8.56 5.36
CA PRO A 67 -4.90 -8.87 6.41
C PRO A 67 -4.28 -9.46 7.69
N ARG A 68 -2.95 -9.59 7.79
CA ARG A 68 -2.25 -10.07 8.99
C ARG A 68 -1.00 -9.24 9.30
N PRO A 69 -1.00 -8.36 10.32
CA PRO A 69 0.24 -7.90 10.91
C PRO A 69 0.78 -8.99 11.84
N GLY A 70 1.50 -9.98 11.30
CA GLY A 70 2.38 -10.82 12.11
C GLY A 70 3.55 -9.97 12.59
N ARG A 71 3.39 -9.30 13.75
CA ARG A 71 4.38 -8.39 14.38
C ARG A 71 4.85 -7.25 13.48
N SER A 72 4.18 -6.11 13.57
CA SER A 72 4.79 -4.84 13.19
C SER A 72 5.95 -4.55 14.13
N SER A 73 7.18 -4.81 13.70
CA SER A 73 8.35 -4.17 14.30
C SER A 73 8.18 -2.67 14.07
N ARG A 74 7.81 -1.95 15.13
CA ARG A 74 7.85 -0.50 15.16
C ARG A 74 9.31 -0.09 14.98
N SER A 75 9.73 0.23 13.75
CA SER A 75 10.94 1.01 13.56
C SER A 75 10.70 2.36 14.21
N ALA A 76 11.28 2.55 15.39
CA ALA A 76 11.43 3.86 15.97
C ALA A 76 12.22 4.68 14.96
N SER A 77 11.60 5.71 14.40
CA SER A 77 12.33 6.79 13.74
C SER A 77 13.25 7.41 14.78
N THR A 78 14.47 6.90 14.92
CA THR A 78 15.57 7.62 15.55
C THR A 78 15.91 8.76 14.61
N THR A 79 15.20 9.88 14.74
CA THR A 79 15.76 11.17 14.36
C THR A 79 17.05 11.33 15.15
N PRO A 80 18.23 11.46 14.49
CA PRO A 80 19.45 11.73 15.22
C PRO A 80 19.32 13.11 15.87
N THR A 81 19.37 13.07 17.21
CA THR A 81 19.72 14.12 18.15
C THR A 81 20.52 15.29 17.56
N THR A 82 19.95 16.50 17.63
CA THR A 82 20.76 17.72 17.75
C THR A 82 20.81 18.10 19.22
N ARG A 83 21.87 17.65 19.90
CA ARG A 83 22.26 18.14 21.22
C ARG A 83 22.94 19.49 21.02
N PRO A 84 22.51 20.60 21.65
CA PRO A 84 23.33 21.80 21.63
C PRO A 84 24.63 21.53 22.41
N SER A 85 25.77 21.71 21.73
CA SER A 85 27.10 21.68 22.34
C SER A 85 27.19 22.67 23.50
N PRO A 86 27.71 22.28 24.68
CA PRO A 86 28.10 23.26 25.68
C PRO A 86 29.34 24.00 25.18
N ALA A 87 29.20 25.28 24.90
CA ALA A 87 30.33 26.16 24.64
C ALA A 87 31.23 26.19 25.89
N THR A 88 32.44 25.67 25.73
CA THR A 88 33.56 25.82 26.65
C THR A 88 33.74 27.29 27.01
N ARG A 89 33.49 27.65 28.27
CA ARG A 89 34.11 28.83 28.88
C ARG A 89 35.05 28.35 29.97
N CYS A 90 36.31 28.20 29.56
CA CYS A 90 37.45 28.17 30.47
C CYS A 90 37.81 29.61 30.91
N PRO A 91 38.57 29.74 32.01
CA PRO A 91 38.50 30.87 32.93
C PRO A 91 39.54 31.96 32.64
N THR A 92 39.24 33.21 33.00
CA THR A 92 40.25 34.27 33.11
C THR A 92 39.95 35.16 34.32
N THR A 93 40.73 34.91 35.38
CA THR A 93 41.38 35.83 36.32
C THR A 93 40.91 37.29 36.41
N ARG A 94 40.50 37.73 37.60
CA ARG A 94 41.19 38.80 38.38
C ARG A 94 40.70 38.83 39.82
#